data_AF-A0A1T4XHH5-F1
#
_entry.id   AF-A0A1T4XHH5-F1
#
_cell.length_a   1.000
_cell.length_b   1.000
_cell.length_c   1.000
_cell.angle_alpha   90.00
_cell.angle_beta   90.00
_cell.angle_gamma   90.00
#
_symmetry.space_group_name_H-M   'P 1'
#
loop_
_entity.id
_entity.type
_entity.pdbx_description
1 polymer ?
#
loop_
_entity_poly.entity_id
_entity_poly.type
_entity_poly.pdbx_seq_one_letter_code
_entity_poly.pdbx_strand_id
1 'polypeptide(L)'
;MNRIMIGCPVHNREWILPHYLKHVYEIDYPRDKITLCFIVNDSKDKTMDILLEFKKRYGKQYRNIIIKEINFNMPEDNRQNRIEKKIYDRIAKVRNEFLGCIHDEDYVFSVDSDILVPKYSLKRLLSHKKDVVSALVYNDRNNIYPNILNIKNGKIMHYFDFPKESLFQVDITGAVYIIKGEICKKVKYEYHKLGEDVPFCLSAKKLGYKIWCDSSVCCRHIMYPYMLK
;
A
#
# COMPACT_ATOMS: atom_id res chain seq x y z
N MET A 1 4.66 21.14 7.51
CA MET A 1 4.73 19.66 7.37
C MET A 1 3.57 19.21 6.51
N ASN A 2 3.80 18.21 5.65
CA ASN A 2 2.81 17.71 4.69
C ASN A 2 1.64 17.00 5.41
N ARG A 3 0.43 17.12 4.87
CA ARG A 3 -0.72 16.28 5.25
C ARG A 3 -0.64 14.95 4.52
N ILE A 4 -0.83 13.85 5.26
CA ILE A 4 -0.61 12.50 4.74
C ILE A 4 -1.88 11.67 4.93
N MET A 5 -2.33 10.99 3.88
CA MET A 5 -3.29 9.90 4.02
C MET A 5 -2.53 8.59 4.19
N ILE A 6 -2.81 7.79 5.21
CA ILE A 6 -2.19 6.47 5.43
C ILE A 6 -3.28 5.40 5.45
N GLY A 7 -3.06 4.28 4.78
CA GLY A 7 -3.91 3.11 4.90
C GLY A 7 -3.97 2.28 3.63
N CYS A 8 -5.03 1.50 3.48
CA CYS A 8 -5.19 0.53 2.40
C CYS A 8 -6.61 -0.09 2.36
N PRO A 9 -6.91 -0.84 1.29
CA PRO A 9 -7.92 -1.90 1.32
C PRO A 9 -7.65 -2.97 2.39
N VAL A 10 -8.72 -3.50 2.99
CA VAL A 10 -8.67 -4.53 4.04
C VAL A 10 -9.72 -5.60 3.76
N HIS A 11 -9.33 -6.87 3.79
CA HIS A 11 -10.19 -8.03 3.57
C HIS A 11 -9.77 -9.18 4.49
N ASN A 12 -10.64 -9.56 5.44
CA ASN A 12 -10.42 -10.70 6.36
C ASN A 12 -9.03 -10.68 7.05
N ARG A 13 -8.76 -9.60 7.78
CA ARG A 13 -7.49 -9.31 8.45
C ARG A 13 -7.54 -9.34 9.98
N GLU A 14 -8.56 -9.92 10.61
CA GLU A 14 -8.67 -10.02 12.09
C GLU A 14 -7.35 -10.50 12.72
N TRP A 15 -6.70 -11.47 12.09
CA TRP A 15 -5.50 -12.12 12.59
C TRP A 15 -4.24 -11.23 12.61
N ILE A 16 -4.15 -10.15 11.82
CA ILE A 16 -2.96 -9.28 11.73
C ILE A 16 -3.23 -7.82 12.08
N LEU A 17 -4.47 -7.38 11.93
CA LEU A 17 -4.81 -5.97 12.02
C LEU A 17 -4.37 -5.30 13.34
N PRO A 18 -4.40 -5.96 14.52
CA PRO A 18 -3.84 -5.40 15.74
C PRO A 18 -2.34 -5.06 15.64
N HIS A 19 -1.53 -5.92 15.01
CA HIS A 19 -0.11 -5.67 14.80
C HIS A 19 0.11 -4.57 13.76
N TYR A 20 -0.62 -4.61 12.64
CA TYR A 20 -0.57 -3.56 11.63
C TYR A 20 -0.89 -2.18 12.22
N LEU A 21 -2.00 -2.06 12.97
CA LEU A 21 -2.44 -0.81 13.58
C LEU A 21 -1.47 -0.30 14.65
N LYS A 22 -0.80 -1.20 15.38
CA LYS A 22 0.30 -0.83 16.29
C LYS A 22 1.44 -0.16 15.51
N HIS A 23 1.88 -0.76 14.39
CA HIS A 23 2.93 -0.19 13.56
C HIS A 23 2.52 1.16 12.94
N VAL A 24 1.28 1.30 12.48
CA VAL A 24 0.74 2.58 12.00
C VAL A 24 0.73 3.63 13.12
N TYR A 25 0.30 3.23 14.33
CA TYR A 25 0.28 4.12 15.49
C TYR A 25 1.68 4.60 15.92
N GLU A 26 2.69 3.75 15.75
CA GLU A 26 4.09 4.03 16.10
C GLU A 26 4.83 4.87 15.06
N ILE A 27 4.26 5.13 13.87
CA ILE A 27 4.87 5.99 12.85
C ILE A 27 5.26 7.34 13.47
N ASP A 28 6.54 7.68 13.33
CA ASP A 28 7.11 8.91 13.85
C ASP A 28 6.75 10.09 12.93
N TYR A 29 5.50 10.54 13.00
CA TYR A 29 5.00 11.71 12.28
C TYR A 29 3.83 12.34 13.05
N PRO A 30 3.63 13.68 13.00
CA PRO A 30 2.56 14.31 13.76
C PRO A 30 1.18 13.80 13.35
N ARG A 31 0.46 13.18 14.29
CA ARG A 31 -0.83 12.52 14.01
C ARG A 31 -1.93 13.50 13.62
N ASP A 32 -1.85 14.77 14.05
CA ASP A 32 -2.73 15.87 13.61
C ASP A 32 -2.59 16.21 12.11
N LYS A 33 -1.58 15.66 11.43
CA LYS A 33 -1.37 15.75 9.98
C LYS A 33 -1.73 14.47 9.23
N ILE A 34 -2.17 13.42 9.94
CA ILE A 34 -2.44 12.11 9.37
C ILE A 34 -3.96 11.87 9.30
N THR A 35 -4.44 11.63 8.09
CA THR A 35 -5.75 11.00 7.84
C THR A 35 -5.51 9.51 7.69
N LEU A 36 -6.12 8.67 8.53
CA LEU A 36 -6.15 7.23 8.30
C LEU A 36 -7.34 6.89 7.38
N CYS A 37 -7.16 5.98 6.43
CA CYS A 37 -8.22 5.54 5.53
C CYS A 37 -8.18 4.04 5.28
N PHE A 38 -9.27 3.34 5.62
CA PHE A 38 -9.41 1.91 5.42
C PHE A 38 -10.67 1.60 4.62
N ILE A 39 -10.52 0.84 3.53
CA ILE A 39 -11.64 0.34 2.74
C ILE A 39 -11.82 -1.15 3.08
N VAL A 40 -12.81 -1.45 3.91
CA VAL A 40 -13.17 -2.82 4.26
C VAL A 40 -13.97 -3.40 3.11
N ASN A 41 -13.43 -4.42 2.45
CA ASN A 41 -14.07 -5.07 1.31
C ASN A 41 -14.33 -6.54 1.63
N ASP A 42 -15.58 -6.98 1.49
CA ASP A 42 -16.04 -8.38 1.60
C ASP A 42 -15.53 -9.12 2.86
N SER A 43 -15.33 -8.40 3.97
CA SER A 43 -14.84 -9.00 5.22
C SER A 43 -15.97 -9.69 5.99
N LYS A 44 -15.69 -10.88 6.53
CA LYS A 44 -16.62 -11.70 7.31
C LYS A 44 -16.12 -11.98 8.74
N ASP A 45 -14.86 -11.63 9.03
CA ASP A 45 -14.23 -11.74 10.34
C ASP A 45 -14.35 -10.42 11.13
N LYS A 46 -13.68 -10.31 12.28
CA LYS A 46 -13.76 -9.09 13.13
C LYS A 46 -12.94 -7.90 12.62
N THR A 47 -12.57 -7.87 11.34
CA THR A 47 -11.81 -6.75 10.74
C THR A 47 -12.47 -5.40 11.01
N MET A 48 -13.79 -5.28 10.75
CA MET A 48 -14.51 -4.02 10.95
C MET A 48 -14.50 -3.59 12.41
N ASP A 49 -14.80 -4.52 13.32
CA ASP A 49 -14.86 -4.25 14.77
C ASP A 49 -13.51 -3.72 15.29
N ILE A 50 -12.40 -4.33 14.88
CA ILE A 50 -11.04 -3.90 15.25
C ILE A 50 -10.75 -2.46 14.78
N LEU A 51 -11.13 -2.11 13.55
CA LEU A 51 -10.95 -0.76 13.02
C LEU A 51 -11.81 0.27 13.77
N LEU A 52 -13.06 -0.08 14.07
CA LEU A 52 -13.97 0.78 14.82
C LEU A 52 -13.51 0.99 16.26
N GLU A 53 -13.00 -0.05 16.92
CA GLU A 53 -12.39 0.05 18.25
C GLU A 53 -11.17 0.96 18.23
N PHE A 54 -10.28 0.79 17.24
CA PHE A 54 -9.11 1.64 17.07
C PHE A 54 -9.52 3.11 16.87
N LYS A 55 -10.52 3.37 16.02
CA LYS A 55 -11.06 4.72 15.82
C LYS A 55 -11.65 5.31 17.10
N LYS A 56 -12.40 4.52 17.87
CA LYS A 56 -12.95 4.94 19.17
C LYS A 56 -11.85 5.32 20.15
N ARG A 57 -10.77 4.53 20.23
CA ARG A 57 -9.67 4.74 21.18
C ARG A 57 -8.74 5.89 20.78
N TYR A 58 -8.40 6.03 19.50
CA TYR A 58 -7.34 6.94 19.05
C TYR A 58 -7.81 8.07 18.12
N GLY A 59 -9.08 8.10 17.73
CA GLY A 59 -9.58 9.03 16.70
C GLY A 59 -9.28 10.50 16.96
N LYS A 60 -9.33 10.95 18.23
CA LYS A 60 -9.03 12.35 18.60
C LYS A 60 -7.55 12.76 18.43
N GLN A 61 -6.65 11.79 18.25
CA GLN A 61 -5.21 12.05 18.05
C GLN A 61 -4.88 12.28 16.58
N TYR A 62 -5.73 11.82 15.66
CA TYR A 62 -5.53 11.92 14.22
C TYR A 62 -6.28 13.10 13.64
N ARG A 63 -5.83 13.60 12.47
CA ARG A 63 -6.60 14.57 11.69
C ARG A 63 -7.99 14.05 11.36
N ASN A 64 -8.05 12.79 10.91
CA ASN A 64 -9.29 12.07 10.63
C ASN A 64 -9.02 10.54 10.58
N ILE A 65 -10.06 9.74 10.78
CA ILE A 65 -10.03 8.29 10.52
C ILE A 65 -11.28 7.93 9.70
N ILE A 66 -11.05 7.60 8.44
CA ILE A 66 -12.04 7.16 7.46
C ILE A 66 -12.05 5.63 7.45
N ILE A 67 -13.21 5.04 7.69
CA ILE A 67 -13.45 3.61 7.54
C ILE A 67 -14.69 3.50 6.66
N LYS A 68 -14.59 2.83 5.52
CA LYS A 68 -15.70 2.60 4.60
C LYS A 68 -15.83 1.10 4.35
N GLU A 69 -17.06 0.60 4.34
CA GLU A 69 -17.36 -0.74 3.88
C GLU A 69 -17.85 -0.67 2.43
N ILE A 70 -17.17 -1.36 1.52
CA ILE A 70 -17.54 -1.42 0.11
C ILE A 70 -17.30 -2.84 -0.37
N ASN A 71 -18.38 -3.52 -0.76
CA ASN A 71 -18.36 -4.93 -1.09
C ASN A 71 -18.41 -5.12 -2.60
N PHE A 72 -17.30 -5.55 -3.19
CA PHE A 72 -17.21 -5.87 -4.60
C PHE A 72 -17.49 -7.33 -4.91
N ASN A 73 -17.90 -8.17 -3.95
CA ASN A 73 -18.22 -9.61 -4.11
C ASN A 73 -17.05 -10.46 -4.61
N MET A 74 -15.84 -10.21 -4.11
CA MET A 74 -14.60 -10.90 -4.47
C MET A 74 -14.79 -12.41 -4.63
N PRO A 75 -14.39 -13.01 -5.78
CA PRO A 75 -14.47 -14.45 -5.94
C PRO A 75 -13.41 -15.10 -5.04
N GLU A 76 -13.68 -16.32 -4.58
CA GLU A 76 -12.67 -17.09 -3.86
C GLU A 76 -11.47 -17.38 -4.76
N ASP A 77 -10.28 -17.11 -4.25
CA ASP A 77 -9.04 -17.39 -4.97
C ASP A 77 -8.74 -18.89 -4.94
N ASN A 78 -9.16 -19.58 -6.00
CA ASN A 78 -8.82 -20.98 -6.25
C ASN A 78 -7.69 -21.15 -7.28
N ARG A 79 -6.93 -20.08 -7.56
CA ARG A 79 -5.79 -20.06 -8.51
C ARG A 79 -6.12 -20.49 -9.95
N GLN A 80 -7.37 -20.35 -10.39
CA GLN A 80 -7.71 -20.52 -11.81
C GLN A 80 -7.55 -19.19 -12.57
N ASN A 81 -6.93 -19.22 -13.75
CA ASN A 81 -6.62 -18.02 -14.57
C ASN A 81 -7.81 -17.05 -14.78
N ARG A 82 -9.05 -17.58 -14.92
CA ARG A 82 -10.25 -16.74 -15.09
C ARG A 82 -10.67 -16.01 -13.81
N ILE A 83 -10.36 -16.59 -12.66
CA ILE A 83 -10.67 -16.05 -11.33
C ILE A 83 -9.61 -15.00 -10.96
N GLU A 84 -8.33 -15.27 -11.26
CA GLU A 84 -7.23 -14.32 -11.08
C GLU A 84 -7.51 -12.97 -11.76
N LYS A 85 -8.01 -12.98 -13.01
CA LYS A 85 -8.43 -11.74 -13.69
C LYS A 85 -9.50 -10.97 -12.92
N LYS A 86 -10.52 -11.67 -12.41
CA LYS A 86 -11.62 -11.07 -11.65
C LYS A 86 -11.15 -10.54 -10.30
N ILE A 87 -10.15 -11.18 -9.68
CA ILE A 87 -9.55 -10.73 -8.42
C ILE A 87 -8.81 -9.41 -8.65
N TYR A 88 -7.84 -9.37 -9.57
CA TYR A 88 -7.06 -8.15 -9.82
C TYR A 88 -7.92 -6.97 -10.29
N ASP A 89 -8.97 -7.21 -11.09
CA ASP A 89 -9.93 -6.17 -11.46
C ASP A 89 -10.67 -5.59 -10.24
N ARG A 90 -11.07 -6.43 -9.29
CA ARG A 90 -11.75 -5.98 -8.07
C ARG A 90 -10.79 -5.33 -7.08
N ILE A 91 -9.55 -5.81 -6.95
CA ILE A 91 -8.50 -5.13 -6.16
C ILE A 91 -8.30 -3.72 -6.69
N ALA A 92 -8.18 -3.55 -8.01
CA ALA A 92 -8.06 -2.23 -8.64
C ALA A 92 -9.24 -1.31 -8.29
N LYS A 93 -10.48 -1.83 -8.30
CA LYS A 93 -11.67 -1.07 -7.88
C LYS A 93 -11.59 -0.63 -6.42
N VAL A 94 -11.26 -1.53 -5.49
CA VAL A 94 -11.14 -1.19 -4.05
C VAL A 94 -10.00 -0.19 -3.81
N ARG A 95 -8.87 -0.34 -4.51
CA ARG A 95 -7.77 0.64 -4.45
C ARG A 95 -8.21 2.02 -4.97
N ASN A 96 -9.05 2.08 -6.00
CA ASN A 96 -9.59 3.35 -6.50
C ASN A 96 -10.58 3.99 -5.51
N GLU A 97 -11.36 3.21 -4.76
CA GLU A 97 -12.17 3.74 -3.65
C GLU A 97 -11.30 4.33 -2.52
N PHE A 98 -10.16 3.69 -2.24
CA PHE A 98 -9.16 4.22 -1.31
C PHE A 98 -8.60 5.57 -1.81
N LEU A 99 -8.20 5.67 -3.09
CA LEU A 99 -7.77 6.95 -3.68
C LEU A 99 -8.89 8.01 -3.68
N GLY A 100 -10.15 7.61 -3.84
CA GLY A 100 -11.31 8.50 -3.78
C GLY A 100 -11.56 9.12 -2.40
N CYS A 101 -10.86 8.68 -1.36
CA CYS A 101 -10.94 9.27 -0.02
C CYS A 101 -9.96 10.43 0.18
N ILE A 102 -9.06 10.68 -0.77
CA ILE A 102 -8.14 11.82 -0.72
C ILE A 102 -8.95 13.11 -0.82
N HIS A 103 -8.69 14.02 0.10
CA HIS A 103 -9.27 15.35 0.11
C HIS A 103 -8.17 16.37 -0.23
N ASP A 104 -7.48 16.85 0.80
CA ASP A 104 -6.43 17.87 0.73
C ASP A 104 -5.05 17.34 1.17
N GLU A 105 -4.87 16.02 1.25
CA GLU A 105 -3.60 15.39 1.57
C GLU A 105 -2.56 15.60 0.45
N ASP A 106 -1.35 15.98 0.85
CA ASP A 106 -0.23 16.25 -0.04
C ASP A 106 0.39 14.94 -0.55
N TYR A 107 0.31 13.87 0.25
CA TYR A 107 0.80 12.53 -0.08
C TYR A 107 -0.14 11.45 0.44
N VAL A 108 -0.15 10.31 -0.27
CA VAL A 108 -0.72 9.05 0.21
C VAL A 108 0.43 8.11 0.55
N PHE A 109 0.46 7.59 1.77
CA PHE A 109 1.29 6.47 2.17
C PHE A 109 0.44 5.19 2.16
N SER A 110 0.46 4.51 1.02
CA SER A 110 -0.24 3.23 0.85
C SER A 110 0.56 2.15 1.57
N VAL A 111 -0.06 1.45 2.51
CA VAL A 111 0.58 0.40 3.32
C VAL A 111 -0.36 -0.79 3.41
N ASP A 112 -0.05 -1.88 2.72
CA ASP A 112 -0.91 -3.06 2.71
C ASP A 112 -1.10 -3.65 4.11
N SER A 113 -2.32 -4.17 4.35
CA SER A 113 -2.80 -4.54 5.69
C SER A 113 -2.09 -5.72 6.35
N ASP A 114 -1.21 -6.39 5.60
CA ASP A 114 -0.35 -7.50 6.03
C ASP A 114 1.15 -7.13 6.09
N ILE A 115 1.47 -5.83 6.03
CA ILE A 115 2.86 -5.35 6.08
C ILE A 115 3.09 -4.49 7.32
N LEU A 116 4.14 -4.83 8.07
CA LEU A 116 4.57 -4.11 9.26
C LEU A 116 5.73 -3.17 8.89
N VAL A 117 5.46 -1.86 8.96
CA VAL A 117 6.41 -0.81 8.59
C VAL A 117 7.26 -0.34 9.77
N PRO A 118 8.55 0.00 9.59
CA PRO A 118 9.32 0.66 10.63
C PRO A 118 8.77 2.06 10.97
N LYS A 119 8.86 2.49 12.23
CA LYS A 119 8.36 3.81 12.67
C LYS A 119 8.93 5.01 11.89
N TYR A 120 10.17 4.89 11.40
CA TYR A 120 10.87 5.96 10.67
C TYR A 120 10.52 6.01 9.17
N SER A 121 9.80 4.99 8.66
CA SER A 121 9.57 4.77 7.21
C SER A 121 9.00 6.01 6.52
N LEU A 122 7.90 6.56 7.03
CA LEU A 122 7.24 7.72 6.43
C LEU A 122 8.17 8.94 6.33
N LYS A 123 8.84 9.32 7.43
CA LYS A 123 9.80 10.43 7.44
C LYS A 123 10.94 10.19 6.47
N ARG A 124 11.49 8.97 6.42
CA ARG A 124 12.59 8.60 5.53
C ARG A 124 12.17 8.74 4.07
N LEU A 125 11.06 8.13 3.67
CA LEU A 125 10.56 8.19 2.29
C LEU A 125 10.25 9.63 1.85
N LEU A 126 9.59 10.43 2.71
CA LEU A 126 9.29 11.83 2.43
C LEU A 126 10.54 12.70 2.25
N SER A 127 11.64 12.37 2.93
CA SER A 127 12.87 13.18 2.88
C SER A 127 13.52 13.21 1.50
N HIS A 128 13.25 12.21 0.65
CA HIS A 128 13.75 12.14 -0.73
C HIS A 128 13.08 13.14 -1.69
N LYS A 129 11.94 13.72 -1.31
CA LYS A 129 11.19 14.73 -2.10
C LYS A 129 10.92 14.28 -3.54
N LYS A 130 10.58 13.01 -3.76
CA LYS A 130 10.22 12.47 -5.07
C LYS A 130 8.70 12.34 -5.25
N ASP A 131 8.29 12.06 -6.47
CA ASP A 131 6.90 11.90 -6.87
C ASP A 131 6.26 10.63 -6.29
N VAL A 132 6.97 9.51 -6.42
CA VAL A 132 6.62 8.21 -5.86
C VAL A 132 7.88 7.58 -5.29
N VAL A 133 7.84 7.13 -4.03
CA VAL A 133 8.94 6.38 -3.40
C VAL A 133 8.38 5.20 -2.63
N SER A 134 8.84 3.99 -2.94
CA SER A 134 8.52 2.78 -2.18
C SER A 134 9.56 2.45 -1.13
N ALA A 135 9.10 1.76 -0.09
CA ALA A 135 9.93 0.92 0.73
C ALA A 135 10.19 -0.42 0.01
N LEU A 136 11.25 -1.11 0.40
CA LEU A 136 11.51 -2.47 -0.03
C LEU A 136 10.62 -3.45 0.74
N VAL A 137 9.90 -4.28 0.00
CA VAL A 137 9.07 -5.37 0.51
C VAL A 137 9.37 -6.62 -0.31
N TYR A 138 9.54 -7.77 0.35
CA TYR A 138 9.56 -9.06 -0.35
C TYR A 138 8.16 -9.68 -0.34
N ASN A 139 7.74 -10.18 -1.50
CA ASN A 139 6.41 -10.75 -1.76
C ASN A 139 6.40 -12.28 -1.67
N ASP A 140 7.43 -12.86 -1.09
CA ASP A 140 7.50 -14.29 -0.75
C ASP A 140 8.20 -14.52 0.60
N ARG A 141 8.03 -15.72 1.15
CA ARG A 141 8.57 -16.10 2.46
C ARG A 141 10.11 -16.21 2.51
N ASN A 142 10.74 -16.44 1.36
CA ASN A 142 12.19 -16.67 1.27
C ASN A 142 12.96 -15.39 0.93
N ASN A 143 12.27 -14.23 0.88
CA ASN A 143 12.85 -12.94 0.52
C ASN A 143 13.55 -12.95 -0.84
N ILE A 144 12.92 -13.59 -1.84
CA ILE A 144 13.46 -13.72 -3.20
C ILE A 144 12.88 -12.65 -4.13
N TYR A 145 11.57 -12.42 -4.07
CA TYR A 145 10.81 -11.62 -5.02
C TYR A 145 10.46 -10.25 -4.43
N PRO A 146 11.22 -9.19 -4.73
CA PRO A 146 10.92 -7.88 -4.19
C PRO A 146 9.75 -7.21 -4.94
N ASN A 147 9.10 -6.24 -4.29
CA ASN A 147 8.00 -5.43 -4.83
C ASN A 147 8.41 -4.46 -5.94
N ILE A 148 9.68 -4.47 -6.37
CA ILE A 148 10.24 -3.61 -7.41
C ILE A 148 10.43 -4.37 -8.71
N LEU A 149 9.96 -3.78 -9.81
CA LEU A 149 10.06 -4.36 -11.14
C LEU A 149 10.61 -3.33 -12.13
N ASN A 150 11.35 -3.84 -13.11
CA ASN A 150 11.87 -3.09 -14.25
C ASN A 150 11.36 -3.70 -15.56
N ILE A 151 11.32 -2.86 -16.59
CA ILE A 151 11.00 -3.23 -17.96
C ILE A 151 12.31 -3.42 -18.71
N LYS A 152 12.62 -4.66 -19.07
CA LYS A 152 13.78 -5.00 -19.90
C LYS A 152 13.29 -5.63 -21.19
N ASN A 153 13.67 -5.07 -22.34
CA ASN A 153 13.27 -5.55 -23.66
C ASN A 153 11.74 -5.75 -23.80
N GLY A 154 10.96 -4.79 -23.30
CA GLY A 154 9.49 -4.84 -23.31
C GLY A 154 8.86 -5.82 -22.32
N LYS A 155 9.64 -6.52 -21.48
CA LYS A 155 9.15 -7.45 -20.47
C LYS A 155 9.28 -6.87 -19.07
N ILE A 156 8.22 -6.97 -18.28
CA ILE A 156 8.22 -6.62 -16.86
C ILE A 156 8.85 -7.78 -16.07
N MET A 157 9.86 -7.48 -15.27
CA MET A 157 10.60 -8.47 -14.47
C MET A 157 10.95 -7.90 -13.10
N HIS A 158 10.99 -8.75 -12.07
CA HIS A 158 11.54 -8.36 -10.77
C HIS A 158 12.97 -7.85 -10.91
N TYR A 159 13.28 -6.77 -10.19
CA TYR A 159 14.63 -6.24 -10.12
C TYR A 159 15.36 -6.89 -8.94
N PHE A 160 16.15 -7.93 -9.20
CA PHE A 160 16.85 -8.69 -8.14
C PHE A 160 18.19 -8.08 -7.71
N ASP A 161 18.97 -7.60 -8.68
CA ASP A 161 20.31 -7.01 -8.47
C ASP A 161 20.22 -5.49 -8.30
N PHE A 162 19.42 -5.05 -7.34
CA PHE A 162 19.19 -3.65 -7.04
C PHE A 162 20.20 -3.10 -6.02
N PRO A 163 20.54 -1.79 -6.09
CA PRO A 163 21.36 -1.13 -5.09
C PRO A 163 20.80 -1.29 -3.67
N LYS A 164 21.63 -1.71 -2.71
CA LYS A 164 21.24 -1.90 -1.31
C LYS A 164 21.41 -0.59 -0.53
N GLU A 165 20.61 -0.43 0.52
CA GLU A 165 20.62 0.73 1.43
C GLU A 165 20.63 2.10 0.74
N SER A 166 19.96 2.21 -0.42
CA SER A 166 20.05 3.38 -1.28
C SER A 166 18.75 3.65 -2.02
N LEU A 167 18.64 4.91 -2.48
CA LEU A 167 17.56 5.36 -3.35
C LEU A 167 17.93 5.10 -4.81
N PHE A 168 17.08 4.41 -5.55
CA PHE A 168 17.25 4.17 -6.98
C PHE A 168 15.90 4.19 -7.71
N GLN A 169 15.96 4.45 -9.02
CA GLN A 169 14.76 4.49 -9.86
C GLN A 169 14.34 3.06 -10.27
N VAL A 170 13.03 2.83 -10.32
CA VAL A 170 12.41 1.59 -10.80
C VAL A 170 11.27 1.91 -11.76
N ASP A 171 10.78 0.93 -12.50
CA ASP A 171 9.66 1.16 -13.42
C ASP A 171 8.30 0.94 -12.78
N ILE A 172 8.20 -0.04 -11.87
CA ILE A 172 6.97 -0.43 -11.20
C ILE A 172 7.30 -0.78 -9.75
N THR A 173 6.41 -0.39 -8.82
CA THR A 173 6.49 -0.77 -7.42
C THR A 173 5.10 -0.99 -6.82
N GLY A 174 5.03 -1.73 -5.71
CA GLY A 174 3.80 -2.08 -5.00
C GLY A 174 3.89 -1.94 -3.48
N ALA A 175 2.87 -2.42 -2.78
CA ALA A 175 2.89 -2.84 -1.37
C ALA A 175 3.03 -1.73 -0.30
N VAL A 176 4.15 -1.00 -0.30
CA VAL A 176 4.40 0.12 0.62
C VAL A 176 5.08 1.25 -0.14
N TYR A 177 4.34 2.35 -0.37
CA TYR A 177 4.90 3.52 -1.03
C TYR A 177 4.21 4.82 -0.63
N ILE A 178 4.96 5.91 -0.74
CA ILE A 178 4.42 7.26 -0.75
C ILE A 178 4.19 7.70 -2.20
N ILE A 179 3.06 8.36 -2.44
CA ILE A 179 2.68 8.94 -3.73
C ILE A 179 2.24 10.37 -3.48
N LYS A 180 2.68 11.33 -4.29
CA LYS A 180 2.11 12.70 -4.26
C LYS A 180 0.60 12.65 -4.52
N GLY A 181 -0.18 13.35 -3.69
CA GLY A 181 -1.64 13.37 -3.77
C GLY A 181 -2.17 13.81 -5.13
N GLU A 182 -1.45 14.69 -5.85
CA GLU A 182 -1.82 15.09 -7.21
C GLU A 182 -1.76 13.94 -8.24
N ILE A 183 -0.87 12.96 -8.04
CA ILE A 183 -0.76 11.78 -8.92
C ILE A 183 -1.97 10.89 -8.70
N CYS A 184 -2.35 10.67 -7.44
CA CYS A 184 -3.54 9.90 -7.08
C CYS A 184 -4.85 10.48 -7.64
N LYS A 185 -4.89 11.79 -7.94
CA LYS A 185 -6.03 12.45 -8.61
C LYS A 185 -6.04 12.27 -10.13
N LYS A 186 -4.89 11.93 -10.74
CA LYS A 186 -4.69 11.82 -12.19
C LYS A 186 -4.58 10.37 -12.67
N VAL A 187 -4.21 9.45 -11.78
CA VAL A 187 -3.87 8.06 -12.11
C VAL A 187 -4.74 7.11 -11.29
N LYS A 188 -5.21 6.05 -11.93
CA LYS A 188 -6.03 5.00 -11.32
C LYS A 188 -5.32 3.65 -11.37
N TYR A 189 -5.68 2.78 -10.44
CA TYR A 189 -5.35 1.36 -10.53
C TYR A 189 -6.26 0.69 -11.55
N GLU A 190 -5.70 -0.26 -12.30
CA GLU A 190 -6.44 -1.00 -13.32
C GLU A 190 -6.01 -2.46 -13.30
N TYR A 191 -6.77 -3.32 -13.98
CA TYR A 191 -6.42 -4.72 -14.11
C TYR A 191 -5.09 -4.90 -14.87
N HIS A 192 -4.19 -5.70 -14.32
CA HIS A 192 -3.08 -6.30 -15.04
C HIS A 192 -2.73 -7.65 -14.41
N LYS A 193 -2.30 -8.61 -15.23
CA LYS A 193 -1.99 -10.00 -14.80
C LYS A 193 -0.82 -10.13 -13.80
N LEU A 194 -0.08 -9.05 -13.57
CA LEU A 194 1.05 -9.01 -12.62
C LEU A 194 0.72 -8.13 -11.39
N GLY A 195 -0.55 -7.74 -11.22
CA GLY A 195 -1.00 -6.83 -10.16
C GLY A 195 -1.44 -5.46 -10.67
N GLU A 196 -2.35 -4.84 -9.93
CA GLU A 196 -2.98 -3.56 -10.26
C GLU A 196 -2.03 -2.36 -10.18
N ASP A 197 -0.93 -2.51 -9.45
CA ASP A 197 0.15 -1.52 -9.33
C ASP A 197 0.86 -1.26 -10.67
N VAL A 198 0.88 -2.26 -11.57
CA VAL A 198 1.54 -2.14 -12.88
C VAL A 198 0.95 -1.00 -13.70
N PRO A 199 -0.35 -1.00 -14.07
CA PRO A 199 -0.93 0.08 -14.86
C PRO A 199 -0.92 1.41 -14.12
N PHE A 200 -1.03 1.42 -12.79
CA PHE A 200 -0.87 2.64 -12.00
C PHE A 200 0.52 3.26 -12.22
N CYS A 201 1.58 2.49 -12.03
CA CYS A 201 2.96 2.95 -12.21
C CYS A 201 3.24 3.39 -13.65
N LEU A 202 2.79 2.61 -14.64
CA LEU A 202 2.99 2.94 -16.06
C LEU A 202 2.25 4.23 -16.45
N SER A 203 1.04 4.44 -15.95
CA SER A 203 0.27 5.66 -16.20
C SER A 203 0.90 6.89 -15.52
N ALA A 204 1.40 6.76 -14.29
CA ALA A 204 2.17 7.81 -13.65
C ALA A 204 3.42 8.18 -14.47
N LYS A 205 4.15 7.19 -14.98
CA LYS A 205 5.32 7.41 -15.86
C LYS A 205 4.97 8.07 -17.18
N LYS A 206 3.84 7.72 -17.80
CA LYS A 206 3.33 8.38 -19.03
C LYS A 206 3.07 9.87 -18.82
N LEU A 207 2.73 10.28 -17.59
CA LEU A 207 2.56 11.68 -17.21
C LEU A 207 3.89 12.38 -16.82
N GLY A 208 5.03 11.69 -16.97
CA GLY A 208 6.36 12.24 -16.69
C GLY A 208 6.85 12.06 -15.26
N TYR A 209 6.07 11.43 -14.37
CA TYR A 209 6.49 11.17 -13.00
C TYR A 209 7.53 10.05 -12.93
N LYS A 210 8.41 10.12 -11.94
CA LYS A 210 9.44 9.09 -11.70
C LYS A 210 9.11 8.26 -10.47
N ILE A 211 9.43 6.97 -10.55
CA ILE A 211 9.16 6.00 -9.49
C ILE A 211 10.48 5.54 -8.90
N TRP A 212 10.57 5.57 -7.58
CA TRP A 212 11.79 5.29 -6.84
C TRP A 212 11.53 4.23 -5.78
N CYS A 213 12.59 3.55 -5.36
CA CYS A 213 12.60 2.70 -4.18
C CYS A 213 13.77 3.12 -3.29
N ASP A 214 13.55 3.18 -1.98
CA ASP A 214 14.61 3.27 -0.98
C ASP A 214 14.79 1.91 -0.30
N SER A 215 15.84 1.17 -0.71
CA SER A 215 16.13 -0.15 -0.14
C SER A 215 16.66 -0.10 1.29
N SER A 216 16.95 1.09 1.84
CA SER A 216 17.25 1.23 3.27
C SER A 216 16.00 1.17 4.16
N VAL A 217 14.80 1.24 3.58
CA VAL A 217 13.52 1.06 4.29
C VAL A 217 12.98 -0.32 3.95
N CYS A 218 13.32 -1.33 4.76
CA CYS A 218 12.81 -2.68 4.58
C CYS A 218 11.59 -2.91 5.50
N CYS A 219 10.46 -3.33 4.91
CA CYS A 219 9.24 -3.65 5.67
C CYS A 219 9.04 -5.16 5.79
N ARG A 220 8.38 -5.60 6.86
CA ARG A 220 8.14 -7.03 7.12
C ARG A 220 6.76 -7.43 6.60
N HIS A 221 6.72 -8.22 5.54
CA HIS A 221 5.49 -8.78 4.98
C HIS A 221 5.12 -10.07 5.74
N ILE A 222 3.98 -10.04 6.42
CA ILE A 222 3.45 -11.18 7.18
C ILE A 222 2.36 -11.82 6.33
N MET A 223 2.67 -12.86 5.58
CA MET A 223 1.70 -13.49 4.68
C MET A 223 0.75 -14.46 5.40
N TYR A 224 1.13 -14.92 6.59
CA TYR A 224 0.42 -15.97 7.33
C TYR A 224 0.46 -15.73 8.84
N PRO A 225 -0.57 -16.16 9.60
CA PRO A 225 -0.64 -15.95 11.04
C PRO A 225 0.58 -16.46 11.83
N TYR A 226 1.17 -17.59 11.43
CA TYR A 226 2.30 -18.18 12.14
C TYR A 226 3.59 -17.34 12.05
N MET A 227 3.65 -16.37 11.13
CA MET A 227 4.79 -15.45 10.97
C MET A 227 4.76 -14.26 11.95
N LEU A 228 3.71 -14.13 12.78
CA LEU A 228 3.61 -13.10 13.82
C LEU A 228 4.42 -13.42 15.09
N LYS A 229 5.03 -14.60 15.15
CA LYS A 229 5.87 -15.05 16.27
C LYS A 229 7.19 -14.29 16.36
#